data_AF-A0A139XC79-F1
#
_entry.id   AF-A0A139XC79-F1
#
_cell.length_a   1.000
_cell.length_b   1.000
_cell.length_c   1.000
_cell.angle_alpha   90.00
_cell.angle_beta   90.00
_cell.angle_gamma   90.00
#
_symmetry.space_group_name_H-M   'P 1'
#
loop_
_entity.id
_entity.type
_entity.pdbx_description
1 polymer ?
#
loop_
_entity_poly.entity_id
_entity_poly.type
_entity_poly.pdbx_seq_one_letter_code
_entity_poly.pdbx_strand_id
1 'polypeptide(L)' 'MSSTNINNNISQKDYFELTPTEHEALAQQAVRDAIARMHKGGIPTVEVDNDGQLHHRHPDGTLTPITINQEDETTEQST' A
#
# COMPACT_ATOMS: atom_id res chain seq x y z
N MET A 1 20.65 18.83 1.95
CA MET A 1 19.50 18.83 1.04
C MET A 1 18.30 19.32 1.83
N SER A 2 17.76 20.48 1.48
CA SER A 2 16.70 21.15 2.25
C SER A 2 15.36 20.42 2.06
N SER A 3 14.90 19.74 3.11
CA SER A 3 13.51 19.32 3.25
C SER A 3 12.64 20.54 3.54
N THR A 4 12.52 21.44 2.57
CA THR A 4 11.69 22.63 2.70
C THR A 4 10.22 22.22 2.61
N ASN A 5 9.59 22.00 3.76
CA ASN A 5 8.27 22.56 4.10
C ASN A 5 7.07 22.26 3.18
N ILE A 6 7.08 21.18 2.38
CA ILE A 6 5.96 20.83 1.48
C ILE A 6 4.68 20.51 2.29
N ASN A 7 4.83 19.79 3.41
CA ASN A 7 3.70 19.29 4.19
C ASN A 7 2.86 20.39 4.85
N ASN A 8 3.47 21.51 5.28
CA ASN A 8 2.74 22.61 5.91
C ASN A 8 1.93 23.46 4.91
N ASN A 9 2.38 23.56 3.66
CA ASN A 9 1.71 24.38 2.65
C ASN A 9 0.49 23.67 2.06
N ILE A 10 0.56 22.34 1.91
CA ILE A 10 -0.57 21.50 1.47
C ILE A 10 -1.74 21.57 2.47
N SER A 11 -1.47 21.60 3.78
CA SER A 11 -2.50 21.59 4.82
C SER A 11 -3.36 22.87 4.88
N GLN A 12 -2.99 23.92 4.12
CA GLN A 12 -3.70 25.21 4.08
C GLN A 12 -4.48 25.45 2.77
N LYS A 13 -4.31 24.58 1.76
CA LYS A 13 -5.02 24.68 0.48
C LYS A 13 -6.30 23.84 0.51
N ASP A 14 -7.33 24.29 -0.20
CA ASP A 14 -8.50 23.46 -0.43
C ASP A 14 -8.14 22.29 -1.37
N TYR A 15 -8.83 21.15 -1.21
CA TYR A 15 -8.55 19.93 -1.99
C TYR A 15 -8.52 20.18 -3.51
N PHE A 16 -9.44 21.01 -4.02
CA PHE A 16 -9.55 21.33 -5.44
C PHE A 16 -8.45 22.26 -5.96
N GLU A 17 -7.61 22.82 -5.08
CA GLU A 17 -6.50 23.72 -5.42
C GLU A 17 -5.14 23.02 -5.44
N LEU A 18 -5.13 21.74 -5.06
CA LEU A 18 -3.90 20.94 -5.04
C LEU A 18 -3.47 20.57 -6.45
N THR A 19 -2.17 20.68 -6.70
CA THR A 19 -1.56 20.12 -7.91
C THR A 19 -1.64 18.59 -7.91
N PRO A 20 -1.45 17.91 -9.05
CA PRO A 20 -1.40 16.45 -9.09
C PRO A 20 -0.35 15.85 -8.14
N THR A 21 0.82 16.48 -8.01
CA THR A 21 1.89 16.03 -7.10
C THR A 21 1.50 16.20 -5.63
N GLU A 22 0.78 17.26 -5.27
CA GLU A 22 0.29 17.45 -3.91
C GLU A 22 -0.83 16.46 -3.55
N HIS A 23 -1.70 16.13 -4.51
CA HIS A 23 -2.66 15.04 -4.37
C HIS A 23 -1.97 13.69 -4.14
N GLU A 24 -0.94 13.38 -4.92
CA GLU A 24 -0.17 12.15 -4.76
C GLU A 24 0.49 12.09 -3.38
N ALA A 25 1.12 13.18 -2.93
CA ALA A 25 1.75 13.24 -1.62
C ALA A 25 0.75 12.98 -0.48
N LEU A 26 -0.45 13.56 -0.55
CA LEU A 26 -1.53 13.30 0.42
C LEU A 26 -2.02 11.85 0.35
N ALA A 27 -2.23 11.31 -0.84
CA ALA A 27 -2.66 9.93 -1.02
C ALA A 27 -1.64 8.95 -0.43
N GLN A 28 -0.34 9.14 -0.73
CA GLN A 28 0.73 8.33 -0.15
C GLN A 28 0.77 8.44 1.38
N GLN A 29 0.56 9.64 1.94
CA GLN A 29 0.50 9.81 3.39
C GLN A 29 -0.70 9.08 4.00
N ALA A 30 -1.88 9.21 3.40
CA ALA A 30 -3.09 8.52 3.85
C ALA A 30 -2.94 6.99 3.82
N VAL A 31 -2.26 6.46 2.79
CA VAL A 31 -1.93 5.02 2.72
C VAL A 31 -1.00 4.61 3.86
N ARG A 32 0.06 5.38 4.14
CA ARG A 32 0.96 5.11 5.29
C ARG A 32 0.19 5.10 6.61
N ASP A 33 -0.71 6.05 6.81
CA ASP A 33 -1.53 6.13 8.03
C ASP A 33 -2.53 4.97 8.13
N ALA A 34 -3.09 4.52 7.00
CA ALA A 34 -3.93 3.32 6.95
C ALA A 34 -3.16 2.06 7.32
N ILE A 35 -1.96 1.87 6.77
CA ILE A 35 -1.07 0.75 7.10
C ILE A 35 -0.73 0.75 8.58
N ALA A 36 -0.33 1.90 9.13
CA ALA A 36 -0.01 2.03 10.55
C ALA A 36 -1.20 1.65 11.46
N ARG A 37 -2.43 2.03 11.08
CA ARG A 37 -3.64 1.64 11.80
C ARG A 37 -3.91 0.13 11.74
N MET A 38 -3.72 -0.50 10.59
CA MET A 38 -3.85 -1.95 10.44
C MET A 38 -2.81 -2.71 11.28
N HIS A 39 -1.55 -2.28 11.21
CA HIS A 39 -0.45 -2.89 11.98
C HIS A 39 -0.64 -2.73 13.49
N LYS A 40 -1.16 -1.59 13.95
CA LYS A 40 -1.54 -1.40 15.37
C LYS A 40 -2.61 -2.42 15.82
N GLY A 41 -3.47 -2.87 14.91
CA GLY A 41 -4.46 -3.92 15.15
C GLY A 41 -3.94 -5.35 14.97
N GLY A 42 -2.64 -5.54 14.68
CA GLY A 42 -2.06 -6.86 14.42
C GLY A 42 -2.35 -7.42 13.03
N ILE A 43 -2.89 -6.61 12.11
CA ILE A 43 -3.35 -7.07 10.79
C ILE A 43 -2.23 -6.87 9.77
N PRO A 44 -1.73 -7.93 9.11
CA PRO A 44 -0.74 -7.81 8.04
C PRO A 44 -1.32 -7.12 6.80
N THR A 45 -0.47 -6.45 6.05
CA THR A 45 -0.82 -5.78 4.78
C THR A 45 -0.17 -6.47 3.60
N VAL A 46 -0.69 -6.27 2.39
CA VAL A 46 -0.02 -6.77 1.17
C VAL A 46 0.94 -5.71 0.65
N GLU A 47 2.12 -6.16 0.26
CA GLU A 47 3.14 -5.39 -0.44
C GLU A 47 3.56 -6.12 -1.72
N VAL A 48 3.94 -5.35 -2.74
CA VAL A 48 4.58 -5.85 -3.95
C VAL A 48 6.03 -5.41 -3.92
N ASP A 49 6.96 -6.33 -4.10
CA ASP A 49 8.38 -6.00 -4.20
C ASP A 49 8.76 -5.49 -5.61
N ASN A 50 10.05 -5.22 -5.81
CA ASN A 50 10.57 -4.71 -7.09
C ASN A 50 10.49 -5.74 -8.24
N ASP A 51 10.37 -7.03 -7.92
CA ASP A 51 10.26 -8.13 -8.87
C ASP A 51 8.79 -8.48 -9.16
N GLY A 52 7.84 -7.73 -8.58
CA GLY A 52 6.40 -7.94 -8.74
C GLY A 52 5.82 -9.02 -7.82
N GLN A 53 6.59 -9.52 -6.85
CA GLN A 53 6.21 -10.61 -5.98
C GLN A 53 5.43 -10.10 -4.77
N LEU A 54 4.29 -10.74 -4.48
CA LEU A 54 3.40 -10.36 -3.40
C LEU A 54 3.86 -10.92 -2.06
N HIS A 55 3.84 -10.07 -1.03
CA HIS A 55 4.22 -10.42 0.34
C HIS A 55 3.18 -9.91 1.33
N HIS A 56 2.95 -10.67 2.41
CA HIS A 56 2.38 -10.11 3.62
C HIS A 56 3.48 -9.38 4.39
N ARG A 57 3.29 -8.09 4.62
CA ARG A 57 4.06 -7.28 5.57
C ARG A 57 3.37 -7.28 6.92
N HIS A 58 4.02 -7.93 7.88
CA HIS A 58 3.56 -8.02 9.25
C HIS A 58 3.85 -6.74 10.05
N PRO A 59 3.17 -6.51 11.18
CA PRO A 59 3.40 -5.34 12.05
C PRO A 59 4.85 -5.20 12.58
N ASP A 60 5.58 -6.31 12.70
CA ASP A 60 6.99 -6.34 13.12
C ASP A 60 7.98 -6.05 11.97
N GLY A 61 7.46 -5.83 10.75
CA GLY A 61 8.24 -5.58 9.54
C GLY A 61 8.70 -6.84 8.81
N THR A 62 8.37 -8.04 9.31
CA THR A 62 8.68 -9.28 8.60
C THR A 62 7.84 -9.41 7.33
N LEU A 63 8.44 -10.01 6.30
CA LEU A 63 7.79 -10.30 5.02
C LEU A 63 7.61 -11.81 4.85
N THR A 64 6.42 -12.24 4.49
CA THR A 64 6.15 -13.63 4.11
C THR A 64 5.53 -13.68 2.72
N PRO A 65 6.05 -14.49 1.78
CA PRO A 65 5.55 -14.54 0.42
C PRO A 65 4.10 -15.02 0.35
N ILE A 66 3.33 -14.47 -0.60
CA ILE A 66 1.97 -14.92 -0.91
C ILE A 66 2.05 -15.89 -2.09
N THR A 67 1.83 -17.18 -1.84
CA THR A 67 1.72 -18.17 -2.92
C THR A 67 0.31 -18.13 -3.49
N ILE A 68 0.19 -17.67 -4.74
CA ILE A 68 -1.06 -17.76 -5.49
C ILE A 68 -1.11 -19.16 -6.10
N ASN A 69 -1.79 -20.10 -5.44
CA ASN A 69 -2.10 -21.37 -6.07
C ASN A 69 -3.10 -21.08 -7.20
N GLN A 70 -2.67 -21.16 -8.45
CA GLN A 70 -3.60 -21.30 -9.55
C GLN A 70 -4.30 -22.65 -9.37
N GLU A 71 -5.52 -22.64 -8.82
CA GLU A 71 -6.43 -23.75 -9.02
C GLU A 71 -6.78 -23.74 -10.51
N ASP A 72 -6.11 -24.60 -11.29
CA ASP A 72 -6.45 -24.85 -12.69
C ASP A 72 -7.92 -25.32 -12.74
N GLU A 73 -8.75 -24.53 -13.41
CA GLU A 73 -10.14 -24.84 -13.68
C GLU A 73 -10.28 -26.14 -14.48
N THR A 74 -11.11 -27.04 -13.95
CA THR A 74 -11.92 -28.06 -14.64
C THR A 74 -11.27 -29.36 -15.14
N THR A 75 -11.31 -30.38 -14.28
CA THR A 75 -11.43 -31.79 -14.71
C THR A 75 -12.84 -32.02 -15.25
N GLU A 76 -13.06 -31.88 -16.56
CA GLU A 76 -14.27 -32.43 -17.18
C GLU A 76 -14.17 -33.97 -17.14
N GLN A 77 -15.02 -34.57 -16.29
CA GLN A 77 -15.26 -36.00 -16.22
C GLN A 77 -15.65 -36.54 -17.61
N SER A 78 -14.81 -37.40 -18.18
CA SER A 78 -15.23 -38.31 -19.25
C SER A 78 -16.17 -39.36 -18.65
N THR A 79 -17.42 -39.34 -19.07
CA THR A 79 -18.35 -40.49 -19.03
C THR A 79 -19.04 -40.62 -20.38
#